data_AF-A0A1G0FWX0-F1
#
_entry.id   AF-A0A1G0FWX0-F1
#
_cell.length_a   1.000
_cell.length_b   1.000
_cell.length_c   1.000
_cell.angle_alpha   90.00
_cell.angle_beta   90.00
_cell.angle_gamma   90.00
#
_symmetry.space_group_name_H-M   'P 1'
#
loop_
_entity.id
_entity.type
_entity.pdbx_description
1 polymer ?
#
loop_
_entity_poly.entity_id
_entity_poly.type
_entity_poly.pdbx_seq_one_letter_code
_entity_poly.pdbx_strand_id
1 'polypeptide(L)' 'MPFLHELPDVKELFKVVAKEKQVLPAIVEKNYWLMHCLWDLQQQGFDFELKGGTSLSKGFNIIERFSEDIDIQYSSL' A
#
# COMPACT_ATOMS: atom_id res chain seq x y z
N MET A 1 -11.23 5.64 -14.80
CA MET A 1 -9.88 6.23 -14.79
C MET A 1 -8.89 5.08 -14.80
N PRO A 2 -7.74 5.21 -15.49
CA PRO A 2 -6.68 4.21 -15.41
C PRO A 2 -6.11 4.13 -13.98
N PHE A 3 -5.58 2.97 -13.61
CA PHE A 3 -4.75 2.85 -12.41
C PHE A 3 -3.42 3.58 -12.60
N LEU A 4 -2.81 3.98 -11.47
CA LEU A 4 -1.53 4.70 -11.49
C LEU A 4 -0.44 3.92 -12.25
N HIS A 5 -0.38 2.59 -12.11
CA HIS A 5 0.59 1.75 -12.81
C HIS A 5 0.34 1.58 -14.32
N GLU A 6 -0.81 2.03 -14.82
CA GLU A 6 -1.12 2.05 -16.26
C GLU A 6 -0.67 3.35 -16.94
N LEU A 7 -0.24 4.35 -16.15
CA LEU A 7 0.25 5.61 -16.67
C LEU A 7 1.69 5.47 -17.21
N PRO A 8 2.03 6.10 -18.35
CA PRO A 8 3.36 5.99 -18.94
C PRO A 8 4.47 6.60 -18.07
N ASP A 9 4.12 7.54 -17.19
CA ASP A 9 5.01 8.32 -16.33
C ASP A 9 4.90 7.94 -14.84
N VAL A 10 4.36 6.76 -14.52
CA VAL A 10 4.19 6.32 -13.12
C VAL A 10 5.47 6.36 -12.30
N LYS A 11 6.62 6.05 -12.92
CA LYS A 11 7.92 6.06 -12.23
C LYS A 11 8.33 7.48 -11.84
N GLU A 12 8.00 8.47 -12.66
CA GLU A 12 8.23 9.89 -12.40
C GLU A 12 7.33 10.37 -11.26
N LEU A 13 6.07 9.93 -11.22
CA LEU A 13 5.15 10.22 -10.12
C LEU A 13 5.67 9.64 -8.79
N PHE A 14 6.18 8.41 -8.78
CA PHE A 14 6.83 7.85 -7.59
C PHE A 14 8.04 8.66 -7.14
N LYS A 15 8.87 9.16 -8.06
CA LYS A 15 10.02 10.02 -7.72
C LYS A 15 9.58 11.35 -7.09
N VAL A 16 8.51 11.96 -7.58
CA VAL A 16 7.97 13.22 -7.03
C VAL A 16 7.52 13.00 -5.57
N VAL A 17 6.69 11.99 -5.33
CA VAL A 17 6.20 11.68 -3.97
C VAL A 17 7.35 11.29 -3.05
N ALA A 18 8.31 10.51 -3.53
CA ALA A 18 9.47 10.09 -2.76
C ALA A 18 10.33 11.29 -2.31
N LYS A 19 10.51 12.27 -3.20
CA LYS A 19 11.20 13.53 -2.88
C LYS A 19 10.46 14.30 -1.78
N GLU A 20 9.14 14.45 -1.89
CA GLU A 20 8.33 15.14 -0.87
C GLU A 20 8.37 14.44 0.49
N LYS A 21 8.35 13.11 0.49
CA LYS A 21 8.38 12.27 1.69
C LYS A 21 9.78 11.98 2.23
N GLN A 22 10.83 12.45 1.55
CA GLN A 22 12.24 12.18 1.88
C GLN A 22 12.55 10.68 2.03
N VAL A 23 12.02 9.86 1.12
CA VAL A 23 12.25 8.41 1.05
C VAL A 23 12.77 8.01 -0.31
N LEU A 24 13.20 6.75 -0.45
CA LEU A 24 13.56 6.19 -1.76
C LEU A 24 12.32 5.98 -2.64
N PRO A 25 12.36 6.23 -3.96
CA PRO A 25 11.24 5.95 -4.88
C PRO A 25 10.72 4.52 -4.79
N ALA A 26 11.61 3.56 -4.58
CA ALA A 26 11.24 2.15 -4.38
C ALA A 26 10.30 1.93 -3.19
N ILE A 27 10.39 2.74 -2.12
CA ILE A 27 9.48 2.65 -0.97
C ILE A 27 8.07 3.10 -1.37
N VAL A 28 7.95 4.16 -2.17
CA VAL A 28 6.65 4.65 -2.66
C VAL A 28 6.02 3.64 -3.60
N GLU A 29 6.79 3.15 -4.57
CA GLU A 29 6.34 2.12 -5.52
C GLU A 29 5.86 0.86 -4.78
N LYS A 30 6.64 0.41 -3.81
CA LYS A 30 6.27 -0.75 -3.00
C LYS A 30 5.00 -0.51 -2.19
N ASN A 31 4.85 0.67 -1.59
CA ASN A 31 3.63 1.00 -0.86
C ASN A 31 2.40 1.04 -1.77
N TYR A 32 2.56 1.50 -3.01
CA TYR A 32 1.50 1.48 -4.00
C TYR A 32 1.04 0.05 -4.32
N TRP A 33 1.98 -0.84 -4.64
CA TRP A 33 1.66 -2.24 -4.94
C TRP A 33 1.03 -2.97 -3.76
N LEU A 34 1.51 -2.70 -2.54
CA LEU A 34 0.93 -3.21 -1.30
C LEU A 34 -0.56 -2.85 -1.19
N MET A 35 -0.89 -1.57 -1.35
CA MET A 35 -2.27 -1.10 -1.30
C MET A 35 -3.10 -1.63 -2.47
N HIS A 36 -2.51 -1.80 -3.65
CA HIS A 36 -3.20 -2.35 -4.81
C HIS A 36 -3.57 -3.82 -4.63
N CYS A 37 -2.69 -4.63 -4.02
CA CYS A 37 -3.01 -6.02 -3.66
C CYS A 37 -4.19 -6.10 -2.68
N LEU A 38 -4.23 -5.24 -1.66
CA LEU A 38 -5.33 -5.19 -0.71
C LEU A 38 -6.65 -4.79 -1.38
N TRP A 39 -6.59 -3.80 -2.26
CA TRP A 39 -7.73 -3.41 -3.07
C TRP A 39 -8.23 -4.58 -3.93
N ASP A 40 -7.34 -5.29 -4.63
CA ASP A 40 -7.73 -6.42 -5.48
C ASP A 40 -8.35 -7.58 -4.69
N LEU A 41 -7.81 -7.92 -3.51
CA LEU A 41 -8.41 -8.90 -2.60
C LEU A 41 -9.85 -8.51 -2.21
N GLN A 42 -10.09 -7.22 -1.92
CA GLN A 42 -11.42 -6.72 -1.63
C GLN A 42 -12.34 -6.84 -2.86
N GLN A 43 -11.85 -6.52 -4.06
CA GLN A 43 -12.62 -6.64 -5.30
C GLN A 43 -12.99 -8.10 -5.64
N GLN A 44 -12.15 -9.05 -5.24
CA GLN A 44 -12.43 -10.49 -5.35
C GLN A 44 -13.42 -11.00 -4.29
N GLY A 45 -13.86 -10.16 -3.35
CA GLY A 45 -14.88 -10.50 -2.34
C GLY A 45 -14.32 -11.19 -1.10
N PHE A 46 -13.00 -11.14 -0.86
CA PHE A 46 -12.43 -11.65 0.38
C PHE A 46 -12.80 -10.75 1.56
N ASP A 47 -13.23 -11.36 2.66
CA ASP A 47 -13.38 -10.69 3.95
C ASP A 47 -12.11 -10.90 4.79
N PHE A 48 -11.45 -9.80 5.14
CA PHE A 48 -10.18 -9.84 5.85
C PHE A 48 -9.96 -8.59 6.71
N GLU A 49 -9.16 -8.77 7.76
CA GLU A 49 -8.72 -7.70 8.64
C GLU A 49 -7.21 -7.47 8.48
N LEU A 50 -6.80 -6.21 8.36
CA LEU A 50 -5.38 -5.84 8.40
C LEU A 50 -4.81 -5.98 9.81
N LYS A 51 -3.60 -6.53 9.89
CA LYS A 51 -2.85 -6.72 11.14
C LYS A 51 -1.44 -6.14 11.07
N GLY A 52 -0.69 -6.35 12.15
CA GLY A 52 0.74 -6.08 12.22
C GLY A 52 1.12 -4.61 12.08
N GLY A 53 2.31 -4.36 11.53
CA GLY A 53 2.84 -3.00 11.35
C GLY A 53 2.01 -2.18 10.35
N THR A 54 1.37 -2.84 9.39
CA THR A 54 0.57 -2.18 8.36
C THR A 54 -0.74 -1.64 8.94
N SER A 55 -1.45 -2.38 9.79
CA SER A 55 -2.65 -1.83 10.46
C SER A 55 -2.31 -0.70 11.43
N LEU A 56 -1.20 -0.80 12.17
CA LEU A 56 -0.74 0.25 13.09
C LEU A 56 -0.35 1.55 12.36
N SER A 57 0.25 1.45 11.18
CA SER A 57 0.69 2.62 10.40
C SER A 57 -0.42 3.21 9.51
N LYS A 58 -1.26 2.37 8.88
CA LYS A 58 -2.27 2.81 7.89
C LYS A 58 -3.68 2.93 8.44
N GLY A 59 -4.06 2.07 9.38
CA GLY A 59 -5.40 2.06 9.98
C GLY A 59 -5.46 2.94 11.24
N PHE A 60 -4.50 2.76 12.15
CA PHE A 60 -4.50 3.46 13.45
C PHE A 60 -3.61 4.70 13.51
N ASN A 61 -2.67 4.88 12.57
CA ASN A 61 -1.71 5.98 12.54
C ASN A 61 -0.93 6.16 13.87
N ILE A 62 -0.56 5.05 14.52
CA ILE A 62 0.16 5.02 15.82
C ILE A 62 1.67 4.95 15.62
N ILE A 63 2.13 4.46 14.46
CA ILE A 63 3.56 4.36 14.14
C ILE A 63 3.86 5.05 12.80
N GLU A 64 4.99 5.77 12.76
CA GLU A 64 5.46 6.50 11.57
C GLU A 64 6.67 5.79 10.94
N ARG A 65 6.50 4.51 10.59
CA ARG A 65 7.50 3.76 9.82
C ARG A 65 6.84 3.02 8.67
N PHE A 66 7.61 2.84 7.59
CA PHE A 66 7.20 1.95 6.52
C PHE A 66 7.11 0.51 7.03
N SER A 67 5.99 -0.16 6.73
CA SER A 67 5.81 -1.59 6.93
C SER A 67 5.83 -2.25 5.57
N GLU A 68 6.80 -3.14 5.38
CA GLU A 68 7.03 -3.86 4.13
C GLU A 68 6.01 -4.99 3.91
N ASP A 69 5.61 -5.64 5.01
CA ASP A 69 4.78 -6.84 4.98
C ASP A 69 3.28 -6.52 4.99
N ILE A 70 2.50 -7.39 4.34
CA ILE A 70 1.05 -7.44 4.46
C ILE A 70 0.68 -8.56 5.43
N ASP A 71 0.29 -8.19 6.64
CA ASP A 71 -0.33 -9.12 7.57
C ASP A 71 -1.86 -8.98 7.44
N ILE A 72 -2.52 -10.06 7.01
CA ILE A 72 -3.98 -10.14 6.98
C ILE A 72 -4.46 -11.34 7.80
N GLN A 73 -5.58 -11.16 8.50
CA GLN A 73 -6.38 -12.27 9.00
C GLN A 73 -7.57 -12.47 8.07
N TYR A 74 -7.70 -13.68 7.55
CA TYR A 74 -8.89 -14.10 6.84
C TYR A 74 -10.01 -14.40 7.85
N SER A 75 -11.20 -13.88 7.57
CA SER A 75 -12.41 -14.13 8.35
C SER A 75 -13.35 -14.99 7.52
N SER A 76 -13.35 -16.31 7.77
CA SER A 76 -14.48 -17.16 7.38
C SER A 76 -15.43 -17.26 8.55
N LEU A 77 -16.70 -16.92 8.33
CA LEU A 77 -17.79 -17.46 9.15
C LEU A 77 -17.76 -19.00 9.14
#